data_AF-A0A0Q4WSJ6-F1
#
_entry.id   AF-A0A0Q4WSJ6-F1
#
_cell.length_a   1.000
_cell.length_b   1.000
_cell.length_c   1.000
_cell.angle_alpha   90.00
_cell.angle_beta   90.00
_cell.angle_gamma   90.00
#
_symmetry.space_group_name_H-M   'P 1'
#
loop_
_entity.id
_entity.type
_entity.pdbx_description
1 polymer ?
#
loop_
_entity_poly.entity_id
_entity_poly.type
_entity_poly.pdbx_seq_one_letter_code
_entity_poly.pdbx_strand_id
1 'polypeptide(L)'
;MARYTPPLPPYVQPPAWLGLQWQMGELLHTRHGPRYLSRAVRTPAFDQAIDAEVVCFWDLGLTRESENVLFWQAPDHDLDAVQTAIDSIPGRVAAREVERAAAAAARQAKEEAAAAAEVQRIADLVARAREEATRSLKDRRWSWARRVDADEAQGLLQRPDLDVADAMRLLSLVERAGKNVARSEVKLAVMHEGERALAERPNVRSLALEAVRLITAEDADWATLENGRGWSKSATIDGHVLDALPELDVAQASHALRLLRVHHKQLPRAVVESIFAAA
;
A
#
# COMPACT_ATOMS: atom_id res chain seq x y z
N MET A 1 -82.51 18.81 -8.84
CA MET A 1 -81.14 19.35 -8.89
C MET A 1 -80.51 18.93 -10.21
N ALA A 2 -80.39 19.86 -11.16
CA ALA A 2 -79.71 19.60 -12.42
C ALA A 2 -78.23 19.29 -12.13
N ARG A 3 -77.75 18.14 -12.61
CA ARG A 3 -76.34 17.79 -12.55
C ARG A 3 -75.59 18.78 -13.44
N TYR A 4 -74.80 19.65 -12.82
CA TYR A 4 -73.86 20.51 -13.54
C TYR A 4 -72.82 19.59 -14.18
N THR A 5 -72.96 19.36 -15.48
CA THR A 5 -71.88 18.77 -16.29
C THR A 5 -70.92 19.93 -16.57
N PRO A 6 -69.72 19.97 -15.97
CA PRO A 6 -68.75 20.98 -16.35
C PRO A 6 -68.50 20.87 -17.86
N PRO A 7 -68.36 22.00 -18.58
CA PRO A 7 -68.06 21.95 -20.01
C PRO A 7 -66.78 21.14 -20.19
N LEU A 8 -66.81 20.21 -21.15
CA LEU A 8 -65.63 19.45 -21.52
C LEU A 8 -64.53 20.47 -21.86
N PRO A 9 -63.35 20.41 -21.22
CA PRO A 9 -62.26 21.32 -21.54
C PRO A 9 -61.93 21.17 -23.03
N PRO A 10 -61.66 22.27 -23.76
CA PRO A 10 -61.34 22.16 -25.17
C PRO A 10 -60.08 21.30 -25.33
N TYR A 11 -60.13 20.34 -26.25
CA TYR A 11 -58.94 19.63 -26.67
C TYR A 11 -57.91 20.65 -27.19
N VAL A 12 -56.67 20.51 -26.73
CA VAL A 12 -55.55 21.29 -27.24
C VAL A 12 -54.52 20.32 -27.79
N GLN A 13 -53.93 20.67 -28.92
CA GLN A 13 -52.93 19.84 -29.55
C GLN A 13 -51.74 19.64 -28.59
N PRO A 14 -51.21 18.41 -28.46
CA PRO A 14 -50.05 18.17 -27.61
C PRO A 14 -48.83 19.00 -28.04
N PRO A 15 -47.88 19.23 -27.11
CA PRO A 15 -46.61 19.90 -27.38
C PRO A 15 -45.91 19.38 -28.64
N ALA A 16 -45.43 20.29 -29.47
CA ALA A 16 -44.60 19.94 -30.61
C ALA A 16 -43.20 19.56 -30.11
N TRP A 17 -42.82 18.28 -30.23
CA TRP A 17 -41.58 17.79 -29.66
C TRP A 17 -40.92 16.70 -30.50
N LEU A 18 -39.61 16.82 -30.75
CA LEU A 18 -38.73 15.80 -31.37
C LEU A 18 -39.30 15.07 -32.59
N GLY A 19 -40.04 15.80 -33.43
CA GLY A 19 -40.63 15.28 -34.66
C GLY A 19 -41.82 14.33 -34.45
N LEU A 20 -42.39 14.27 -33.24
CA LEU A 20 -43.60 13.50 -32.95
C LEU A 20 -44.78 14.05 -33.75
N GLN A 21 -45.48 13.15 -34.44
CA GLN A 21 -46.72 13.45 -35.16
C GLN A 21 -47.90 12.93 -34.35
N TRP A 22 -48.56 13.85 -33.65
CA TRP A 22 -49.69 13.52 -32.77
C TRP A 22 -50.96 13.27 -33.57
N GLN A 23 -51.60 12.13 -33.28
CA GLN A 23 -52.99 11.87 -33.62
C GLN A 23 -53.90 12.73 -32.74
N MET A 24 -55.06 13.11 -33.28
CA MET A 24 -56.06 13.86 -32.53
C MET A 24 -56.50 13.10 -31.28
N GLY A 25 -56.61 13.82 -30.16
CA GLY A 25 -56.86 13.24 -28.86
C GLY A 25 -58.25 12.61 -28.73
N GLU A 26 -58.30 11.40 -28.19
CA GLU A 26 -59.55 10.73 -27.82
C GLU A 26 -59.91 11.07 -26.36
N LEU A 27 -61.17 11.47 -26.11
CA LEU A 27 -61.65 11.72 -24.75
C LEU A 27 -61.95 10.40 -24.04
N LEU A 28 -61.18 10.08 -23.00
CA LEU A 28 -61.31 8.87 -22.21
C LEU A 28 -61.72 9.17 -20.77
N HIS A 29 -62.63 8.36 -20.22
CA HIS A 29 -63.03 8.43 -18.82
C HIS A 29 -62.15 7.49 -17.99
N THR A 30 -61.19 8.06 -17.26
CA THR A 30 -60.26 7.30 -16.41
C THR A 30 -60.72 7.31 -14.95
N ARG A 31 -60.08 6.50 -14.10
CA ARG A 31 -60.27 6.56 -12.63
C ARG A 31 -59.92 7.92 -12.00
N HIS A 32 -59.20 8.77 -12.74
CA HIS A 32 -58.79 10.11 -12.34
C HIS A 32 -59.58 11.21 -13.07
N GLY A 33 -60.74 10.88 -13.63
CA GLY A 33 -61.59 11.81 -14.38
C GLY A 33 -61.37 11.76 -15.90
N PRO A 34 -62.09 12.61 -16.65
CA PRO A 34 -61.97 12.70 -18.10
C PRO A 34 -60.61 13.26 -18.50
N ARG A 35 -59.93 12.61 -19.45
CA ARG A 35 -58.64 13.03 -20.01
C ARG A 35 -58.63 12.85 -21.51
N TYR A 36 -57.89 13.70 -22.23
CA TYR A 36 -57.59 13.43 -23.64
C TYR A 36 -56.33 12.58 -23.75
N LEU A 37 -56.40 11.53 -24.56
CA LEU A 37 -55.25 10.70 -24.92
C LEU A 37 -54.87 10.98 -26.36
N SER A 38 -53.69 11.56 -26.57
CA SER A 38 -53.10 11.68 -27.90
C SER A 38 -51.98 10.66 -28.07
N ARG A 39 -51.80 10.15 -29.30
CA ARG A 39 -50.79 9.12 -29.63
C ARG A 39 -49.87 9.63 -30.72
N ALA A 40 -48.58 9.35 -30.62
CA ALA A 40 -47.61 9.58 -31.69
C ALA A 40 -46.68 8.37 -31.81
N VAL A 41 -46.18 8.08 -33.01
CA VAL A 41 -45.15 7.04 -33.20
C VAL A 41 -43.85 7.51 -32.54
N ARG A 42 -43.19 6.61 -31.80
CA ARG A 42 -41.91 6.91 -31.14
C ARG A 42 -40.83 7.28 -32.16
N THR A 43 -40.01 8.25 -31.78
CA THR A 43 -38.80 8.61 -32.53
C THR A 43 -37.56 8.22 -31.71
N PRO A 44 -36.41 7.92 -32.35
CA PRO A 44 -35.16 7.68 -31.63
C PRO A 44 -34.76 8.83 -30.70
N ALA A 45 -35.07 10.07 -31.10
CA ALA A 45 -34.80 11.25 -30.29
C ALA A 45 -35.66 11.29 -29.02
N PHE A 46 -36.95 10.92 -29.10
CA PHE A 46 -37.81 10.77 -27.93
C PHE A 46 -37.28 9.70 -26.98
N ASP A 47 -36.86 8.55 -27.51
CA ASP A 47 -36.32 7.46 -26.69
C ASP A 47 -35.05 7.88 -25.96
N GLN A 48 -34.12 8.53 -26.65
CA GLN A 48 -32.91 9.09 -26.03
C GLN A 48 -33.23 10.09 -24.92
N ALA A 49 -34.22 10.96 -25.13
CA ALA A 49 -34.65 11.94 -24.13
C ALA A 49 -35.30 11.29 -22.90
N ILE A 50 -36.13 10.27 -23.11
CA ILE A 50 -36.76 9.49 -22.02
C ILE A 50 -35.71 8.69 -21.24
N ASP A 51 -34.85 7.97 -21.93
CA ASP A 51 -33.82 7.12 -21.31
C ASP A 51 -32.73 7.96 -20.60
N ALA A 52 -32.59 9.24 -20.94
CA ALA A 52 -31.74 10.18 -20.21
C ALA A 52 -32.30 10.59 -18.84
N GLU A 53 -33.59 10.35 -18.58
CA GLU A 53 -34.29 10.56 -17.29
C GLU A 53 -33.96 11.90 -16.62
N VAL A 54 -33.95 12.98 -17.40
CA VAL A 54 -33.61 14.34 -16.92
C VAL A 54 -34.81 15.11 -16.35
N VAL A 55 -36.01 14.58 -16.55
CA VAL A 55 -37.29 15.05 -16.03
C VAL A 55 -38.20 13.85 -15.74
N CYS A 56 -39.22 14.05 -14.91
CA CYS A 56 -40.28 13.07 -14.73
C CYS A 56 -41.29 13.19 -15.88
N PHE A 57 -41.19 12.32 -16.89
CA PHE A 57 -42.07 12.35 -18.07
C PHE A 57 -43.55 12.11 -17.72
N TRP A 58 -43.82 11.37 -16.63
CA TRP A 58 -45.17 11.18 -16.11
C TRP A 58 -45.83 12.50 -15.68
N ASP A 59 -45.06 13.41 -15.08
CA ASP A 59 -45.56 14.73 -14.65
C ASP A 59 -45.85 15.65 -15.84
N LEU A 60 -45.27 15.35 -17.00
CA LEU A 60 -45.56 15.99 -18.28
C LEU A 60 -46.71 15.31 -19.02
N GLY A 61 -47.35 14.29 -18.42
CA GLY A 61 -48.38 13.47 -19.05
C GLY A 61 -47.85 12.58 -20.18
N LEU A 62 -46.52 12.42 -20.32
CA LEU A 62 -45.89 11.62 -21.37
C LEU A 62 -45.58 10.21 -20.89
N THR A 63 -46.05 9.21 -21.62
CA THR A 63 -45.78 7.80 -21.29
C THR A 63 -45.45 7.00 -22.53
N ARG A 64 -44.71 5.89 -22.36
CA ARG A 64 -44.36 4.97 -23.43
C ARG A 64 -45.27 3.74 -23.40
N GLU A 65 -45.89 3.43 -24.53
CA GLU A 65 -46.67 2.20 -24.71
C GLU A 65 -46.32 1.56 -26.06
N SER A 66 -45.63 0.42 -26.02
CA SER A 66 -45.16 -0.30 -27.21
C SER A 66 -44.41 0.64 -28.18
N GLU A 67 -44.89 0.82 -29.41
CA GLU A 67 -44.30 1.68 -30.43
C GLU A 67 -44.76 3.15 -30.35
N ASN A 68 -45.66 3.46 -29.41
CA ASN A 68 -46.29 4.78 -29.30
C ASN A 68 -45.79 5.57 -28.08
N VAL A 69 -45.77 6.88 -28.26
CA VAL A 69 -45.77 7.88 -27.21
C VAL A 69 -47.22 8.25 -26.95
N LEU A 70 -47.61 8.25 -25.68
CA LEU A 70 -48.91 8.71 -25.24
C LEU A 70 -48.76 10.04 -24.53
N PHE A 71 -49.68 10.98 -24.80
CA PHE A 71 -49.83 12.21 -24.04
C PHE A 71 -51.21 12.23 -23.39
N TRP A 72 -51.22 12.20 -22.06
CA TRP A 72 -52.40 12.27 -21.21
C TRP A 72 -52.65 13.72 -20.78
N GLN A 73 -53.60 14.38 -21.44
CA GLN A 73 -54.00 15.73 -21.08
C GLN A 73 -55.10 15.70 -20.02
N ALA A 74 -54.78 16.19 -18.82
CA ALA A 74 -55.77 16.43 -17.76
C ALA A 74 -56.49 17.79 -17.96
N PRO A 75 -57.68 17.99 -17.37
CA PRO A 75 -58.43 19.26 -17.49
C PRO A 75 -57.69 20.50 -16.97
N ASP A 76 -56.78 20.31 -16.01
CA ASP A 76 -55.97 21.32 -15.33
C ASP A 76 -54.51 21.35 -15.84
N HIS A 77 -54.22 20.67 -16.94
CA HIS A 77 -52.86 20.54 -17.46
C HIS A 77 -52.40 21.88 -18.06
N ASP A 78 -51.36 22.47 -17.46
CA ASP A 78 -50.71 23.68 -17.97
C ASP A 78 -49.77 23.33 -19.14
N LEU A 79 -50.28 23.47 -20.36
CA LEU A 79 -49.55 23.10 -21.57
C LEU A 79 -48.36 24.00 -21.87
N ASP A 80 -48.40 25.27 -21.44
CA ASP A 80 -47.28 26.19 -21.61
C ASP A 80 -46.13 25.80 -20.67
N ALA A 81 -46.45 25.40 -19.44
CA ALA A 81 -45.48 24.83 -18.51
C ALA A 81 -44.90 23.49 -19.01
N VAL A 82 -45.74 22.63 -19.60
CA VAL A 82 -45.29 21.36 -20.20
C VAL A 82 -44.36 21.60 -21.39
N GLN A 83 -44.72 22.50 -22.32
CA GLN A 83 -43.87 22.84 -23.46
C GLN A 83 -42.53 23.43 -22.98
N THR A 84 -42.55 24.32 -21.98
CA THR A 84 -41.33 24.87 -21.38
C THR A 84 -40.44 23.78 -20.77
N ALA A 85 -41.02 22.82 -20.06
CA ALA A 85 -40.28 21.70 -19.49
C ALA A 85 -39.66 20.82 -20.58
N ILE A 86 -40.43 20.54 -21.64
CA ILE A 86 -40.02 19.79 -22.82
C ILE A 86 -38.85 20.46 -23.55
N ASP A 87 -38.93 21.77 -23.79
CA ASP A 87 -37.91 22.55 -24.46
C ASP A 87 -36.60 22.63 -23.65
N SER A 88 -36.68 22.45 -22.33
CA SER A 88 -35.49 22.40 -21.45
C SER A 88 -34.73 21.07 -21.51
N ILE A 89 -35.34 19.99 -22.02
CA ILE A 89 -34.77 18.64 -21.99
C ILE A 89 -33.41 18.55 -22.71
N PRO A 90 -33.22 19.07 -23.95
CA PRO A 90 -31.93 18.99 -24.61
C PRO A 90 -30.78 19.62 -23.79
N GLY A 91 -31.04 20.77 -23.16
CA GLY A 91 -30.06 21.44 -22.29
C GLY A 91 -29.72 20.63 -21.03
N ARG A 92 -30.72 19.97 -20.43
CA ARG A 92 -30.50 19.09 -19.27
C ARG A 92 -29.74 17.81 -19.64
N VAL A 93 -30.04 17.22 -20.80
CA VAL A 93 -29.30 16.05 -21.32
C VAL A 93 -27.83 16.42 -21.54
N ALA A 94 -27.56 17.53 -22.23
CA ALA A 94 -26.20 18.02 -22.45
C ALA A 94 -25.46 18.29 -21.13
N ALA A 95 -26.11 18.92 -20.14
CA ALA A 95 -25.50 19.15 -18.83
C ALA A 95 -25.14 17.85 -18.10
N ARG A 96 -26.02 16.84 -18.14
CA ARG A 96 -25.79 15.53 -17.54
C ARG A 96 -24.67 14.76 -18.24
N GLU A 97 -24.57 14.87 -19.55
CA GLU A 97 -23.46 14.27 -20.32
C GLU A 97 -22.11 14.91 -19.96
N VAL A 98 -22.07 16.24 -19.83
CA VAL A 98 -20.87 16.95 -19.35
C VAL A 98 -20.48 16.49 -17.95
N GLU A 99 -21.45 16.37 -17.02
CA GLU A 99 -21.19 15.87 -15.66
C GLU A 99 -20.66 14.43 -15.67
N ARG A 100 -21.27 13.54 -16.48
CA ARG A 100 -20.82 12.16 -16.64
C ARG A 100 -19.40 12.08 -17.21
N ALA A 101 -19.10 12.87 -18.23
CA ALA A 101 -17.77 12.92 -18.83
C ALA A 101 -16.72 13.44 -17.83
N ALA A 102 -17.05 14.50 -17.07
CA ALA A 102 -16.18 15.01 -16.02
C ALA A 102 -15.95 13.99 -14.90
N ALA A 103 -16.98 13.26 -14.48
CA ALA A 103 -16.87 12.20 -13.48
C ALA A 103 -16.03 11.01 -13.98
N ALA A 104 -16.18 10.62 -15.25
CA ALA A 104 -15.37 9.58 -15.86
C ALA A 104 -13.89 9.98 -15.94
N ALA A 105 -13.61 11.22 -16.39
CA ALA A 105 -12.25 11.76 -16.45
C ALA A 105 -11.62 11.83 -15.05
N ALA A 106 -12.37 12.25 -14.02
CA ALA A 106 -11.89 12.28 -12.64
C ALA A 106 -11.58 10.88 -12.08
N ARG A 107 -12.37 9.87 -12.44
CA ARG A 107 -12.10 8.47 -12.06
C ARG A 107 -10.82 7.97 -12.73
N GLN A 108 -10.66 8.18 -14.03
CA GLN A 108 -9.46 7.79 -14.76
C GLN A 108 -8.21 8.47 -14.18
N ALA A 109 -8.26 9.79 -13.93
CA ALA A 109 -7.14 10.51 -13.33
C ALA A 109 -6.77 9.97 -11.93
N LYS A 110 -7.77 9.56 -11.13
CA LYS A 110 -7.54 8.94 -9.82
C LYS A 110 -6.88 7.56 -9.94
N GLU A 111 -7.32 6.75 -10.89
CA GLU A 111 -6.75 5.42 -11.16
C GLU A 111 -5.30 5.52 -11.64
N GLU A 112 -5.00 6.44 -12.57
CA GLU A 112 -3.65 6.73 -13.05
C GLU A 112 -2.73 7.21 -11.92
N ALA A 113 -3.22 8.14 -11.08
CA ALA A 113 -2.48 8.62 -9.91
C ALA A 113 -2.22 7.50 -8.89
N ALA A 114 -3.19 6.61 -8.66
CA ALA A 114 -3.02 5.47 -7.75
C ALA A 114 -2.01 4.45 -8.30
N ALA A 115 -2.04 4.17 -9.60
CA ALA A 115 -1.06 3.31 -10.26
C ALA A 115 0.36 3.89 -10.17
N ALA A 116 0.53 5.19 -10.44
CA ALA A 116 1.83 5.86 -10.32
C ALA A 116 2.36 5.83 -8.88
N ALA A 117 1.48 6.06 -7.89
CA ALA A 117 1.85 6.01 -6.48
C ALA A 117 2.25 4.59 -6.02
N GLU A 118 1.61 3.55 -6.55
CA GLU A 118 2.01 2.16 -6.26
C GLU A 118 3.37 1.81 -6.87
N VAL A 119 3.63 2.23 -8.11
CA VAL A 119 4.95 2.04 -8.75
C VAL A 119 6.05 2.71 -7.91
N GLN A 120 5.82 3.95 -7.45
CA GLN A 120 6.79 4.64 -6.61
C GLN A 120 7.00 3.93 -5.27
N ARG A 121 5.93 3.48 -4.60
CA ARG A 121 6.00 2.73 -3.33
C ARG A 121 6.84 1.46 -3.46
N ILE A 122 6.66 0.71 -4.55
CA ILE A 122 7.44 -0.50 -4.84
C ILE A 122 8.91 -0.12 -5.07
N ALA A 123 9.19 0.91 -5.86
CA ALA A 123 10.55 1.39 -6.11
C ALA A 123 11.26 1.80 -4.80
N ASP A 124 10.58 2.54 -3.92
CA ASP A 124 11.12 2.95 -2.62
C ASP A 124 11.39 1.76 -1.71
N LEU A 125 10.49 0.77 -1.68
CA LEU A 125 10.68 -0.47 -0.92
C LEU A 125 11.92 -1.24 -1.39
N VAL A 126 12.06 -1.41 -2.71
CA VAL A 126 13.21 -2.11 -3.31
C VAL A 126 14.50 -1.35 -3.02
N ALA A 127 14.51 -0.02 -3.18
CA ALA A 127 15.68 0.81 -2.90
C ALA A 127 16.13 0.68 -1.44
N ARG A 128 15.18 0.80 -0.49
CA ARG A 128 15.46 0.60 0.94
C ARG A 128 16.01 -0.79 1.23
N ALA A 129 15.40 -1.85 0.69
CA ALA A 129 15.83 -3.23 0.91
C ALA A 129 17.27 -3.45 0.43
N ARG A 130 17.62 -2.92 -0.74
CA ARG A 130 19.00 -2.97 -1.27
C ARG A 130 19.98 -2.22 -0.39
N GLU A 131 19.62 -1.01 0.03
CA GLU A 131 20.50 -0.17 0.85
C GLU A 131 20.79 -0.83 2.19
N GLU A 132 19.75 -1.31 2.89
CA GLU A 132 19.88 -1.97 4.19
C GLU A 132 20.69 -3.26 4.09
N ALA A 133 20.42 -4.10 3.09
CA ALA A 133 21.17 -5.33 2.88
C ALA A 133 22.64 -5.07 2.53
N THR A 134 22.90 -4.08 1.66
CA THR A 134 24.26 -3.68 1.26
C THR A 134 25.04 -3.17 2.47
N ARG A 135 24.43 -2.27 3.27
CA ARG A 135 25.04 -1.73 4.49
C ARG A 135 25.33 -2.84 5.51
N SER A 136 24.36 -3.72 5.75
CA SER A 136 24.51 -4.85 6.68
C SER A 136 25.62 -5.81 6.25
N LEU A 137 25.68 -6.19 4.97
CA LEU A 137 26.72 -7.07 4.44
C LEU A 137 28.11 -6.42 4.39
N LYS A 138 28.18 -5.10 4.25
CA LYS A 138 29.46 -4.37 4.25
C LYS A 138 30.00 -4.20 5.67
N ASP A 139 29.17 -3.71 6.57
CA ASP A 139 29.63 -3.25 7.89
C ASP A 139 29.58 -4.37 8.94
N ARG A 140 28.71 -5.37 8.75
CA ARG A 140 28.41 -6.41 9.76
C ARG A 140 28.26 -7.80 9.16
N ARG A 141 29.08 -8.17 8.16
CA ARG A 141 28.99 -9.50 7.52
C ARG A 141 29.08 -10.66 8.52
N TRP A 142 29.89 -10.52 9.56
CA TRP A 142 30.03 -11.47 10.66
C TRP A 142 28.71 -11.80 11.39
N SER A 143 27.70 -10.93 11.33
CA SER A 143 26.38 -11.18 11.96
C SER A 143 25.51 -12.16 11.18
N TRP A 144 25.89 -12.49 9.94
CA TRP A 144 25.22 -13.43 9.05
C TRP A 144 25.66 -14.87 9.36
N ALA A 145 25.19 -15.41 10.49
CA ALA A 145 25.60 -16.71 11.04
C ALA A 145 25.53 -17.91 10.07
N ARG A 146 24.69 -17.82 9.04
CA ARG A 146 24.53 -18.85 8.02
C ARG A 146 25.04 -18.31 6.69
N ARG A 147 26.06 -18.97 6.13
CA ARG A 147 26.60 -18.67 4.81
C ARG A 147 25.53 -18.64 3.72
N VAL A 148 24.58 -19.58 3.75
CA VAL A 148 23.43 -19.60 2.82
C VAL A 148 22.63 -18.31 2.83
N ASP A 149 22.41 -17.71 4.01
CA ASP A 149 21.62 -16.48 4.12
C ASP A 149 22.39 -15.29 3.51
N ALA A 150 23.72 -15.23 3.71
CA ALA A 150 24.58 -14.21 3.13
C ALA A 150 24.71 -14.34 1.61
N ASP A 151 24.89 -15.57 1.12
CA ASP A 151 25.00 -15.88 -0.31
C ASP A 151 23.67 -15.60 -1.03
N GLU A 152 22.53 -15.93 -0.40
CA GLU A 152 21.19 -15.59 -0.91
C GLU A 152 21.00 -14.08 -1.02
N ALA A 153 21.36 -13.31 0.02
CA ALA A 153 21.28 -11.86 -0.02
C ALA A 153 22.18 -11.25 -1.11
N GLN A 154 23.40 -11.76 -1.28
CA GLN A 154 24.30 -11.32 -2.36
C GLN A 154 23.72 -11.65 -3.74
N GLY A 155 23.14 -12.83 -3.93
CA GLY A 155 22.47 -13.20 -5.18
C GLY A 155 21.29 -12.29 -5.51
N LEU A 156 20.45 -11.98 -4.51
CA LEU A 156 19.33 -11.04 -4.65
C LEU A 156 19.81 -9.63 -5.00
N LEU A 157 20.89 -9.15 -4.38
CA LEU A 157 21.47 -7.83 -4.69
C LEU A 157 22.01 -7.73 -6.12
N GLN A 158 22.47 -8.84 -6.72
CA GLN A 158 22.97 -8.87 -8.10
C GLN A 158 21.85 -8.86 -9.15
N ARG A 159 20.62 -9.25 -8.79
CA ARG A 159 19.48 -9.21 -9.71
C ARG A 159 19.10 -7.75 -9.97
N PRO A 160 18.93 -7.29 -11.22
CA PRO A 160 18.50 -5.92 -11.50
C PRO A 160 17.01 -5.70 -11.21
N ASP A 161 16.19 -6.74 -11.38
CA ASP A 161 14.74 -6.76 -11.34
C ASP A 161 14.21 -7.43 -10.06
N LEU A 162 14.40 -6.77 -8.91
CA LEU A 162 13.81 -7.20 -7.65
C LEU A 162 12.33 -6.85 -7.63
N ASP A 163 11.49 -7.85 -7.37
CA ASP A 163 10.08 -7.64 -7.06
C ASP A 163 9.87 -7.37 -5.55
N VAL A 164 8.60 -7.16 -5.16
CA VAL A 164 8.21 -6.92 -3.77
C VAL A 164 8.57 -8.10 -2.86
N ALA A 165 8.40 -9.33 -3.33
CA ALA A 165 8.67 -10.52 -2.54
C ALA A 165 10.17 -10.69 -2.26
N ASP A 166 11.00 -10.46 -3.27
CA ASP A 166 12.45 -10.46 -3.15
C ASP A 166 12.94 -9.32 -2.24
N ALA A 167 12.36 -8.13 -2.34
CA ALA A 167 12.67 -7.00 -1.45
C ALA A 167 12.31 -7.32 0.02
N MET A 168 11.14 -7.90 0.26
CA MET A 168 10.75 -8.36 1.60
C MET A 168 11.67 -9.48 2.11
N ARG A 169 12.10 -10.39 1.22
CA ARG A 169 13.03 -11.46 1.57
C ARG A 169 14.39 -10.89 2.00
N LEU A 170 14.94 -9.92 1.25
CA LEU A 170 16.16 -9.20 1.64
C LEU A 170 16.05 -8.59 3.03
N LEU A 171 14.96 -7.86 3.30
CA LEU A 171 14.73 -7.25 4.62
C LEU A 171 14.64 -8.30 5.73
N SER A 172 14.00 -9.44 5.49
CA SER A 172 13.93 -10.55 6.47
C SER A 172 15.31 -11.14 6.77
N LEU A 173 16.18 -11.27 5.77
CA LEU A 173 17.54 -11.75 5.96
C LEU A 173 18.37 -10.77 6.80
N VAL A 174 18.27 -9.46 6.51
CA VAL A 174 18.89 -8.40 7.31
C VAL A 174 18.39 -8.43 8.75
N GLU A 175 17.09 -8.60 8.96
CA GLU A 175 16.50 -8.69 10.30
C GLU A 175 17.05 -9.89 11.09
N ARG A 176 17.25 -11.05 10.45
CA ARG A 176 17.86 -12.22 11.10
C ARG A 176 19.30 -11.94 11.53
N ALA A 177 20.08 -11.27 10.69
CA ALA A 177 21.43 -10.86 11.03
C ALA A 177 21.42 -9.90 12.25
N GLY A 178 20.52 -8.92 12.25
CA GLY A 178 20.31 -8.01 13.39
C GLY A 178 19.89 -8.75 14.67
N LYS A 179 19.02 -9.76 14.58
CA LYS A 179 18.62 -10.60 15.72
C LYS A 179 19.79 -11.38 16.32
N ASN A 180 20.77 -11.79 15.52
CA ASN A 180 21.96 -12.45 16.04
C ASN A 180 22.82 -11.50 16.89
N VAL A 181 22.99 -10.25 16.43
CA VAL A 181 23.67 -9.20 17.19
C VAL A 181 22.94 -8.94 18.50
N ALA A 182 21.63 -8.70 18.45
CA ALA A 182 20.84 -8.42 19.64
C ALA A 182 20.89 -9.56 20.68
N ARG A 183 20.88 -10.83 20.24
CA ARG A 183 21.05 -11.97 21.15
C ARG A 183 22.43 -12.00 21.81
N SER A 184 23.47 -11.66 21.06
CA SER A 184 24.83 -11.56 21.59
C SER A 184 24.93 -10.43 22.60
N GLU A 185 24.42 -9.24 22.30
CA GLU A 185 24.38 -8.10 23.23
C GLU A 185 23.66 -8.46 24.55
N VAL A 186 22.50 -9.12 24.48
CA VAL A 186 21.77 -9.58 25.67
C VAL A 186 22.59 -10.60 26.48
N LYS A 187 23.28 -11.53 25.79
CA LYS A 187 24.15 -12.50 26.45
C LYS A 187 25.32 -11.81 27.15
N LEU A 188 25.98 -10.86 26.47
CA LEU A 188 27.17 -10.17 26.96
C LEU A 188 26.86 -9.23 28.13
N ALA A 189 25.61 -8.76 28.26
CA ALA A 189 25.14 -7.97 29.39
C ALA A 189 25.03 -8.76 30.70
N VAL A 190 25.05 -10.11 30.65
CA VAL A 190 24.97 -10.97 31.84
C VAL A 190 26.37 -11.45 32.22
N MET A 191 26.86 -11.06 33.38
CA MET A 191 28.21 -11.41 33.85
C MET A 191 28.44 -12.92 33.93
N HIS A 192 29.60 -13.37 33.47
CA HIS A 192 30.08 -14.74 33.63
C HIS A 192 30.92 -14.87 34.90
N GLU A 193 30.37 -15.54 35.92
CA GLU A 193 30.97 -15.62 37.27
C GLU A 193 32.42 -16.16 37.29
N GLY A 194 32.75 -17.10 36.39
CA GLY A 194 34.10 -17.70 36.35
C GLY A 194 35.23 -16.73 36.01
N GLU A 195 34.93 -15.59 35.39
CA GLU A 195 35.94 -14.56 35.04
C GLU A 195 35.75 -13.25 35.82
N ARG A 196 34.80 -13.21 36.76
CA ARG A 196 34.40 -11.99 37.47
C ARG A 196 35.58 -11.27 38.12
N ALA A 197 36.40 -11.98 38.88
CA ALA A 197 37.51 -11.38 39.63
C ALA A 197 38.52 -10.67 38.73
N LEU A 198 38.78 -11.21 37.54
CA LEU A 198 39.64 -10.57 36.54
C LEU A 198 38.92 -9.41 35.85
N ALA A 199 37.63 -9.59 35.52
CA ALA A 199 36.83 -8.57 34.85
C ALA A 199 36.60 -7.32 35.71
N GLU A 200 36.61 -7.43 37.04
CA GLU A 200 36.51 -6.27 37.94
C GLU A 200 37.75 -5.35 37.90
N ARG A 201 38.88 -5.82 37.35
CA ARG A 201 40.13 -5.05 37.27
C ARG A 201 40.15 -4.13 36.04
N PRO A 202 40.17 -2.79 36.18
CA PRO A 202 40.04 -1.88 35.03
C PRO A 202 41.14 -2.02 33.96
N ASN A 203 42.37 -2.30 34.39
CA ASN A 203 43.49 -2.54 33.48
C ASN A 203 43.29 -3.83 32.65
N VAL A 204 42.74 -4.87 33.27
CA VAL A 204 42.43 -6.15 32.58
C VAL A 204 41.33 -5.95 31.55
N ARG A 205 40.29 -5.16 31.85
CA ARG A 205 39.23 -4.85 30.86
C ARG A 205 39.78 -4.16 29.61
N SER A 206 40.67 -3.20 29.81
CA SER A 206 41.31 -2.45 28.71
C SER A 206 42.17 -3.38 27.85
N LEU A 207 43.00 -4.23 28.49
CA LEU A 207 43.83 -5.22 27.79
C LEU A 207 42.99 -6.31 27.10
N ALA A 208 41.88 -6.73 27.70
CA ALA A 208 40.97 -7.71 27.10
C ALA A 208 40.33 -7.15 25.82
N LEU A 209 39.94 -5.87 25.81
CA LEU A 209 39.43 -5.20 24.61
C LEU A 209 40.48 -5.11 23.51
N GLU A 210 41.73 -4.77 23.85
CA GLU A 210 42.84 -4.76 22.90
C GLU A 210 43.09 -6.16 22.32
N ALA A 211 43.09 -7.19 23.17
CA ALA A 211 43.23 -8.58 22.73
C ALA A 211 42.07 -9.05 21.84
N VAL A 212 40.83 -8.64 22.14
CA VAL A 212 39.66 -8.90 21.28
C VAL A 212 39.87 -8.25 19.91
N ARG A 213 40.29 -6.97 19.86
CA ARG A 213 40.59 -6.24 18.62
C ARG A 213 41.66 -6.94 17.78
N LEU A 214 42.71 -7.45 18.41
CA LEU A 214 43.76 -8.19 17.72
C LEU A 214 43.24 -9.47 17.04
N ILE A 215 42.38 -10.25 17.71
CA ILE A 215 41.79 -11.46 17.11
C ILE A 215 40.78 -11.08 16.03
N THR A 216 39.95 -10.08 16.27
CA THR A 216 38.93 -9.62 15.31
C THR A 216 39.56 -9.11 14.01
N ALA A 217 40.70 -8.41 14.09
CA ALA A 217 41.44 -7.94 12.91
C ALA A 217 41.92 -9.09 12.01
N GLU A 218 42.09 -10.28 12.57
CA GLU A 218 42.53 -11.50 11.88
C GLU A 218 41.34 -12.37 11.41
N ASP A 219 40.10 -12.02 11.77
CA ASP A 219 38.87 -12.76 11.47
C ASP A 219 38.29 -12.37 10.10
N ALA A 220 39.09 -12.52 9.04
CA ALA A 220 38.73 -12.07 7.69
C ALA A 220 37.65 -12.91 7.00
N ASP A 221 37.57 -14.20 7.31
CA ASP A 221 36.57 -15.13 6.74
C ASP A 221 35.41 -15.40 7.71
N TRP A 222 35.44 -14.84 8.92
CA TRP A 222 34.44 -15.04 9.97
C TRP A 222 34.19 -16.52 10.28
N ALA A 223 35.23 -17.36 10.19
CA ALA A 223 35.19 -18.82 10.30
C ALA A 223 34.19 -19.48 9.34
N THR A 224 34.06 -18.96 8.12
CA THR A 224 33.23 -19.55 7.06
C THR A 224 34.00 -20.49 6.14
N LEU A 225 35.33 -20.43 6.11
CA LEU A 225 36.19 -21.23 5.23
C LEU A 225 37.16 -22.13 6.00
N GLU A 226 37.96 -21.57 6.92
CA GLU A 226 39.01 -22.31 7.63
C GLU A 226 39.03 -22.02 9.14
N ASN A 227 39.34 -23.03 9.95
CA ASN A 227 39.57 -22.85 11.39
C ASN A 227 41.06 -22.73 11.65
N GLY A 228 41.48 -21.74 12.46
CA GLY A 228 42.87 -21.64 12.92
C GLY A 228 43.38 -20.22 13.14
N ARG A 229 42.67 -19.23 12.61
CA ARG A 229 42.98 -17.80 12.74
C ARG A 229 41.65 -17.03 12.86
N GLY A 230 41.60 -16.02 13.71
CA GLY A 230 40.37 -15.30 14.02
C GLY A 230 39.47 -16.05 15.01
N TRP A 231 38.18 -15.72 14.98
CA TRP A 231 37.20 -16.28 15.88
C TRP A 231 36.74 -17.66 15.41
N SER A 232 36.28 -18.50 16.34
CA SER A 232 35.56 -19.71 15.94
C SER A 232 34.14 -19.37 15.53
N LYS A 233 33.46 -20.26 14.81
CA LYS A 233 32.06 -20.08 14.41
C LYS A 233 31.11 -19.75 15.57
N SER A 234 31.35 -20.29 16.77
CA SER A 234 30.55 -20.01 17.97
C SER A 234 30.94 -18.71 18.69
N ALA A 235 32.08 -18.12 18.35
CA ALA A 235 32.63 -16.93 19.00
C ALA A 235 32.62 -15.68 18.11
N THR A 236 32.53 -15.80 16.78
CA THR A 236 32.67 -14.66 15.85
C THR A 236 31.70 -13.52 16.18
N ILE A 237 30.41 -13.81 16.38
CA ILE A 237 29.42 -12.77 16.68
C ILE A 237 29.77 -12.05 17.99
N ASP A 238 30.04 -12.79 19.07
CA ASP A 238 30.37 -12.19 20.37
C ASP A 238 31.68 -11.38 20.31
N GLY A 239 32.68 -11.90 19.58
CA GLY A 239 33.97 -11.23 19.39
C GLY A 239 33.83 -9.91 18.64
N HIS A 240 33.08 -9.86 17.55
CA HIS A 240 32.82 -8.63 16.78
C HIS A 240 31.93 -7.64 17.54
N VAL A 241 30.96 -8.11 18.34
CA VAL A 241 30.17 -7.23 19.21
C VAL A 241 31.07 -6.57 20.26
N LEU A 242 31.94 -7.33 20.92
CA LEU A 242 32.88 -6.80 21.90
C LEU A 242 33.91 -5.84 21.29
N ASP A 243 34.41 -6.15 20.09
CA ASP A 243 35.35 -5.31 19.33
C ASP A 243 34.80 -3.90 19.03
N ALA A 244 33.51 -3.85 18.65
CA ALA A 244 32.81 -2.61 18.31
C ALA A 244 32.59 -1.67 19.51
N LEU A 245 32.79 -2.14 20.74
CA LEU A 245 32.61 -1.32 21.93
C LEU A 245 33.81 -0.37 22.15
N PRO A 246 33.56 0.87 22.62
CA PRO A 246 34.64 1.80 22.96
C PRO A 246 35.41 1.35 24.21
N GLU A 247 34.70 0.78 25.19
CA GLU A 247 35.20 0.22 26.44
C GLU A 247 34.34 -0.97 26.89
N LEU A 248 34.89 -1.83 27.76
CA LEU A 248 34.18 -2.97 28.31
C LEU A 248 33.75 -2.70 29.76
N ASP A 249 32.50 -2.99 30.09
CA ASP A 249 32.06 -3.14 31.47
C ASP A 249 32.51 -4.50 32.07
N VAL A 250 32.16 -4.76 33.34
CA VAL A 250 32.57 -6.01 34.02
C VAL A 250 31.90 -7.25 33.39
N ALA A 251 30.64 -7.16 32.97
CA ALA A 251 29.94 -8.28 32.37
C ALA A 251 30.55 -8.62 30.99
N GLN A 252 30.73 -7.61 30.14
CA GLN A 252 31.33 -7.75 28.81
C GLN A 252 32.78 -8.24 28.91
N ALA A 253 33.57 -7.69 29.84
CA ALA A 253 34.94 -8.16 30.06
C ALA A 253 35.00 -9.61 30.54
N SER A 254 34.04 -10.07 31.35
CA SER A 254 34.00 -11.47 31.78
C SER A 254 33.78 -12.45 30.61
N HIS A 255 32.99 -12.06 29.61
CA HIS A 255 32.84 -12.85 28.37
C HIS A 255 34.05 -12.74 27.46
N ALA A 256 34.62 -11.53 27.31
CA ALA A 256 35.85 -11.32 26.55
C ALA A 256 36.95 -12.25 27.08
N LEU A 257 37.21 -12.26 28.39
CA LEU A 257 38.20 -13.12 29.03
C LEU A 257 37.95 -14.62 28.75
N ARG A 258 36.70 -15.07 28.84
CA ARG A 258 36.33 -16.45 28.50
C ARG A 258 36.66 -16.80 27.06
N LEU A 259 36.36 -15.92 26.11
CA LEU A 259 36.71 -16.11 24.70
C LEU A 259 38.23 -16.14 24.53
N LEU A 260 38.93 -15.19 25.15
CA LEU A 260 40.39 -15.09 25.10
C LEU A 260 41.07 -16.33 25.66
N ARG A 261 40.53 -16.99 26.70
CA ARG A 261 41.09 -18.28 27.18
C ARG A 261 41.10 -19.36 26.13
N VAL A 262 40.11 -19.39 25.23
CA VAL A 262 40.06 -20.37 24.14
C VAL A 262 40.99 -19.96 23.00
N HIS A 263 41.10 -18.66 22.74
CA HIS A 263 41.80 -18.10 21.57
C HIS A 263 43.21 -17.53 21.87
N HIS A 264 43.71 -17.65 23.10
CA HIS A 264 44.96 -17.01 23.58
C HIS A 264 46.21 -17.36 22.75
N LYS A 265 46.24 -18.52 22.11
CA LYS A 265 47.38 -18.94 21.27
C LYS A 265 47.58 -18.07 20.03
N GLN A 266 46.58 -17.27 19.67
CA GLN A 266 46.64 -16.31 18.56
C GLN A 266 47.23 -14.97 18.98
N LEU A 267 47.45 -14.74 20.27
CA LEU A 267 47.90 -13.46 20.82
C LEU A 267 49.40 -13.46 21.15
N PRO A 268 50.05 -12.28 21.16
CA PRO A 268 51.38 -12.14 21.71
C PRO A 268 51.43 -12.61 23.17
N ARG A 269 52.44 -13.40 23.52
CA ARG A 269 52.58 -13.98 24.86
C ARG A 269 52.54 -12.92 25.98
N ALA A 270 53.16 -11.77 25.76
CA ALA A 270 53.18 -10.67 26.73
C ALA A 270 51.76 -10.11 27.04
N VAL A 271 50.86 -10.09 26.04
CA VAL A 271 49.46 -9.69 26.22
C VAL A 271 48.73 -10.71 27.07
N VAL A 272 48.89 -12.00 26.76
CA VAL A 272 48.28 -13.11 27.51
C VAL A 272 48.74 -13.10 28.98
N GLU A 273 50.05 -12.94 29.21
CA GLU A 273 50.61 -12.83 30.55
C GLU A 273 50.08 -11.58 31.27
N SER A 274 49.97 -10.43 30.61
CA SER A 274 49.44 -9.20 31.25
C SER A 274 47.96 -9.32 31.65
N ILE A 275 47.17 -10.10 30.91
CA ILE A 275 45.75 -10.32 31.19
C ILE A 275 45.55 -11.37 32.28
N PHE A 276 46.28 -12.49 32.20
CA PHE A 276 46.04 -13.67 33.04
C PHE A 276 47.09 -13.91 34.13
N ALA A 277 48.13 -13.08 34.26
CA ALA A 277 49.07 -13.17 35.37
C ALA A 277 48.39 -12.79 36.70
N ALA A 278 48.55 -13.69 37.68
CA ALA A 278 47.96 -13.61 39.02
C ALA A 278 46.42 -13.68 39.05
N ALA A 279 45.83 -14.57 38.23
CA ALA A 279 44.54 -15.22 38.53
C ALA A 279 44.75 -16.42 39.46
#